data_AF-A0A4Z0P0E3-F1
#
_entry.id   AF-A0A4Z0P0E3-F1
#
_cell.length_a   1.000
_cell.length_b   1.000
_cell.length_c   1.000
_cell.angle_alpha   90.00
_cell.angle_beta   90.00
_cell.angle_gamma   90.00
#
_symmetry.space_group_name_H-M   'P 1'
#
loop_
_entity.id
_entity.type
_entity.pdbx_description
1 polymer ?
#
loop_
_entity_poly.entity_id
_entity_poly.type
_entity_poly.pdbx_seq_one_letter_code
_entity_poly.pdbx_strand_id
1 'polypeptide(L)'
;MIRRLRLWWKAYFRRYELRHVTALVDQYREPSGRVTAEFYRSWEWHEVRYDFLRSCKNRLRCWLCRRQRGDRNEAGDAVRLVVDHIYPVSRYPHLALDTDNLQLLCNDCNRGKSNRHTHDYR
;
A
#
# COMPACT_ATOMS: atom_id res chain seq x y z
N MET A 1 16.38 -27.28 14.25
CA MET A 1 14.94 -27.43 14.57
C MET A 1 14.32 -26.04 14.81
N ILE A 2 13.91 -25.34 13.75
CA ILE A 2 12.83 -24.32 13.78
C ILE A 2 12.09 -24.49 12.45
N ARG A 3 11.22 -25.51 12.42
CA ARG A 3 10.17 -25.66 11.43
C ARG A 3 9.05 -24.69 11.82
N ARG A 4 8.42 -24.06 10.82
CA ARG A 4 7.15 -23.29 10.88
C ARG A 4 7.22 -21.82 11.33
N LEU A 5 7.57 -20.92 10.41
CA LEU A 5 7.13 -19.51 10.44
C LEU A 5 6.35 -19.08 9.18
N ARG A 6 5.97 -20.03 8.31
CA ARG A 6 5.28 -19.73 7.03
C ARG A 6 3.74 -19.90 7.05
N LEU A 7 3.12 -20.02 8.22
CA LEU A 7 1.68 -20.35 8.32
C LEU A 7 0.84 -19.38 9.16
N TRP A 8 1.42 -18.36 9.80
CA TRP A 8 0.66 -17.43 10.65
C TRP A 8 0.15 -16.17 9.93
N TRP A 9 0.62 -15.86 8.72
CA TRP A 9 0.23 -14.61 8.03
C TRP A 9 -0.89 -14.79 7.00
N LYS A 10 -1.12 -16.01 6.48
CA LYS A 10 -2.15 -16.26 5.46
C LYS A 10 -3.59 -16.29 5.98
N ALA A 11 -3.79 -16.22 7.30
CA ALA A 11 -5.10 -16.38 7.94
C ALA A 11 -5.66 -15.10 8.58
N TYR A 12 -4.91 -14.00 8.58
CA TYR A 12 -5.40 -12.72 9.08
C TYR A 12 -5.77 -11.86 7.86
N PHE A 13 -7.04 -11.45 7.76
CA PHE A 13 -7.55 -10.42 6.84
C PHE A 13 -8.02 -10.83 5.43
N ARG A 14 -8.70 -11.97 5.26
CA ARG A 14 -9.78 -12.05 4.25
C ARG A 14 -11.14 -11.74 4.89
N ARG A 15 -11.30 -10.52 5.41
CA ARG A 15 -12.61 -10.03 5.88
C ARG A 15 -13.54 -9.73 4.71
N TYR A 16 -12.98 -9.31 3.58
CA TYR A 16 -13.72 -8.98 2.37
C TYR A 16 -13.47 -10.05 1.30
N GLU A 17 -14.52 -10.64 0.74
CA GLU A 17 -14.39 -11.39 -0.50
C GLU A 17 -13.95 -10.46 -1.63
N LEU A 18 -13.10 -10.94 -2.54
CA LEU A 18 -12.53 -10.14 -3.64
C LEU A 18 -13.58 -9.38 -4.46
N ARG A 19 -14.75 -9.99 -4.70
CA ARG A 19 -15.88 -9.36 -5.41
C ARG A 19 -16.46 -8.15 -4.68
N HIS A 20 -16.42 -8.15 -3.34
CA HIS A 20 -16.90 -7.02 -2.54
C HIS A 20 -15.89 -5.85 -2.54
N VAL A 21 -14.59 -6.14 -2.68
CA VAL A 21 -13.55 -5.10 -2.72
C VAL A 21 -13.65 -4.27 -4.01
N THR A 22 -13.85 -4.90 -5.17
CA THR A 22 -14.03 -4.16 -6.43
C THR A 22 -15.23 -3.21 -6.35
N ALA A 23 -16.39 -3.73 -5.93
CA ALA A 23 -17.61 -2.94 -5.80
C ALA A 23 -17.46 -1.80 -4.78
N LEU A 24 -16.71 -2.01 -3.70
CA LEU A 24 -16.38 -0.97 -2.73
C LEU A 24 -15.51 0.13 -3.35
N VAL A 25 -14.45 -0.24 -4.08
CA VAL A 25 -13.56 0.74 -4.72
C VAL A 25 -14.28 1.53 -5.81
N ASP A 26 -15.17 0.89 -6.56
CA ASP A 26 -15.89 1.53 -7.66
C ASP A 26 -16.88 2.61 -7.19
N GLN A 27 -17.32 2.59 -5.93
CA GLN A 27 -18.09 3.69 -5.32
C GLN A 27 -17.29 5.00 -5.27
N TYR A 28 -15.96 4.91 -5.26
CA TYR A 28 -15.03 6.04 -5.23
C TYR A 28 -14.37 6.30 -6.59
N ARG A 29 -14.90 5.74 -7.69
CA ARG A 29 -14.31 5.89 -9.02
C ARG A 29 -14.98 7.03 -9.79
N GLU A 30 -14.16 7.98 -10.25
CA GLU A 30 -14.59 9.04 -11.17
C GLU A 30 -14.78 8.50 -12.60
N PRO A 31 -15.55 9.19 -13.48
CA PRO A 31 -15.69 8.81 -14.89
C PRO A 31 -14.36 8.70 -15.65
N SER A 32 -13.32 9.41 -15.19
CA SER A 32 -11.95 9.34 -15.71
C SER A 32 -11.24 8.01 -15.43
N GLY A 33 -11.85 7.13 -14.62
CA GLY A 33 -11.26 5.89 -14.13
C GLY A 33 -10.34 6.08 -12.91
N ARG A 34 -10.11 7.33 -12.46
CA ARG A 34 -9.34 7.64 -11.26
C ARG A 34 -10.15 7.31 -10.00
N VAL A 35 -9.47 6.75 -9.00
CA VAL A 35 -10.04 6.58 -7.66
C VAL A 35 -9.84 7.86 -6.86
N THR A 36 -10.91 8.39 -6.27
CA THR A 36 -10.89 9.65 -5.53
C THR A 36 -10.07 9.53 -4.24
N ALA A 37 -9.72 10.69 -3.66
CA ALA A 37 -9.07 10.74 -2.36
C ALA A 37 -9.95 10.19 -1.22
N GLU A 38 -11.26 10.04 -1.43
CA GLU A 38 -12.20 9.54 -0.42
C GLU A 38 -11.99 8.07 -0.11
N PHE A 39 -11.62 7.25 -1.10
CA PHE A 39 -11.19 5.87 -0.85
C PHE A 39 -10.05 5.81 0.17
N TYR A 40 -9.04 6.68 0.01
CA TYR A 40 -7.90 6.75 0.93
C TYR A 40 -8.23 7.39 2.29
N ARG A 41 -9.46 7.86 2.49
CA ARG A 41 -10.00 8.31 3.77
C ARG A 41 -11.04 7.34 4.34
N SER A 42 -11.34 6.24 3.64
CA SER A 42 -12.34 5.27 4.07
C SER A 42 -11.83 4.46 5.26
N TRP A 43 -12.76 3.90 6.04
CA TRP A 43 -12.43 3.06 7.20
C TRP A 43 -11.65 1.80 6.76
N GLU A 44 -12.09 1.18 5.67
CA GLU A 44 -11.52 -0.05 5.12
C GLU A 44 -10.06 0.15 4.72
N TRP A 45 -9.73 1.28 4.08
CA TRP A 45 -8.35 1.61 3.78
C TRP A 45 -7.53 1.86 5.05
N HIS A 46 -8.08 2.61 6.02
CA HIS A 46 -7.37 2.89 7.26
C HIS A 46 -7.07 1.63 8.08
N GLU A 47 -7.99 0.66 8.12
CA GLU A 47 -7.81 -0.65 8.78
C GLU A 47 -6.63 -1.43 8.16
N VAL A 48 -6.68 -1.68 6.84
CA VAL A 48 -5.63 -2.42 6.13
C VAL A 48 -4.29 -1.70 6.19
N ARG A 49 -4.29 -0.37 6.04
CA ARG A 49 -3.09 0.46 6.16
C ARG A 49 -2.46 0.35 7.54
N TYR A 50 -3.27 0.36 8.61
CA TYR A 50 -2.77 0.19 9.97
C TYR A 50 -2.13 -1.18 10.17
N ASP A 51 -2.79 -2.25 9.72
CA ASP A 51 -2.26 -3.61 9.84
C ASP A 51 -0.96 -3.80 9.07
N PHE A 52 -0.88 -3.26 7.85
CA PHE A 52 0.35 -3.23 7.07
C PHE A 52 1.47 -2.47 7.80
N LEU A 53 1.21 -1.27 8.31
CA LEU A 53 2.24 -0.49 9.02
C LEU A 53 2.69 -1.18 10.32
N ARG A 54 1.76 -1.83 11.04
CA ARG A 54 2.05 -2.60 12.25
C ARG A 54 2.95 -3.80 11.95
N SER A 55 2.74 -4.49 10.83
CA SER A 55 3.61 -5.58 10.39
C SER A 55 5.02 -5.08 9.98
N CYS A 56 5.10 -3.84 9.49
CA CYS A 56 6.33 -3.20 9.05
C CYS A 56 7.12 -2.47 10.16
N LYS A 57 6.69 -2.54 11.43
CA LYS A 57 7.21 -1.68 12.53
C LYS A 57 8.74 -1.60 12.66
N ASN A 58 9.47 -2.67 12.31
CA ASN A 58 10.94 -2.71 12.38
C ASN A 58 11.64 -2.30 11.06
N ARG A 59 10.88 -1.87 10.05
CA ARG A 59 11.35 -1.59 8.69
C ARG A 59 10.66 -0.35 8.09
N LEU A 60 10.41 0.68 8.91
CA LEU A 60 9.76 1.95 8.52
C LEU A 60 10.69 2.88 7.69
N ARG A 61 11.05 2.42 6.50
CA ARG A 61 11.84 3.15 5.50
C ARG A 61 11.30 2.85 4.10
N CYS A 62 11.59 3.72 3.13
CA CYS A 62 11.33 3.46 1.72
C CYS A 62 12.00 2.15 1.31
N TRP A 63 11.25 1.24 0.71
CA TRP A 63 11.78 -0.06 0.34
C TRP A 63 12.65 -0.01 -0.92
N LEU A 64 12.44 0.98 -1.79
CA LEU A 64 13.31 1.26 -2.93
C LEU A 64 14.61 1.97 -2.52
N CYS A 65 14.53 3.22 -2.05
CA CYS A 65 15.71 4.06 -1.84
C CYS A 65 16.26 4.06 -0.40
N ARG A 66 15.64 3.31 0.52
CA ARG A 66 16.02 3.19 1.94
C ARG A 66 15.89 4.46 2.79
N ARG A 67 15.48 5.61 2.22
CA ARG A 67 15.18 6.84 2.98
C ARG A 67 14.10 6.61 4.04
N GLN A 68 14.23 7.26 5.19
CA GLN A 68 13.35 7.11 6.34
C GLN A 68 13.03 8.46 7.00
N ARG A 69 12.22 8.45 8.06
CA ARG A 69 11.91 9.66 8.82
C ARG A 69 13.20 10.26 9.39
N GLY A 70 13.42 11.56 9.16
CA GLY A 70 14.64 12.27 9.54
C GLY A 70 15.54 12.58 8.36
N ASP A 71 15.42 11.82 7.26
CA ASP A 71 16.14 12.11 6.03
C ASP A 71 15.52 13.28 5.26
N ARG A 72 16.29 13.82 4.32
CA ARG A 72 15.85 14.85 3.37
C ARG A 72 15.86 14.31 1.94
N ASN A 73 14.96 14.81 1.10
CA ASN A 73 15.00 14.55 -0.34
C ASN A 73 16.03 15.46 -1.04
N GLU A 74 16.14 15.34 -2.35
CA GLU A 74 17.05 16.10 -3.20
C GLU A 74 16.79 17.62 -3.14
N ALA A 75 15.55 18.03 -2.87
CA ALA A 75 15.17 19.42 -2.71
C ALA A 75 15.42 19.95 -1.27
N GLY A 76 15.90 19.11 -0.35
CA GLY A 76 16.12 19.46 1.05
C GLY A 76 14.89 19.33 1.95
N ASP A 77 13.73 18.90 1.41
CA ASP A 77 12.50 18.70 2.17
C ASP A 77 12.55 17.43 3.01
N ALA A 78 11.82 17.42 4.13
CA ALA A 78 11.69 16.24 4.97
C ALA A 78 11.03 15.08 4.20
N VAL A 79 11.66 13.90 4.26
CA VAL A 79 11.12 12.68 3.62
C VAL A 79 9.79 12.29 4.24
N ARG A 80 8.79 12.05 3.38
CA ARG A 80 7.47 11.51 3.75
C ARG A 80 7.33 10.09 3.22
N LEU A 81 7.04 9.14 4.11
CA LEU A 81 6.73 7.77 3.74
C LEU A 81 5.23 7.62 3.48
N VAL A 82 4.88 6.84 2.46
CA VAL A 82 3.52 6.52 2.03
C VAL A 82 3.38 5.01 1.85
N VAL A 83 2.18 4.50 2.08
CA VAL A 83 1.81 3.13 1.73
C VAL A 83 1.31 3.17 0.29
N ASP A 84 2.02 2.49 -0.60
CA ASP A 84 1.76 2.37 -2.04
C ASP A 84 1.23 0.98 -2.36
N HIS A 85 0.42 0.88 -3.41
CA HIS A 85 -0.02 -0.39 -3.98
C HIS A 85 0.95 -0.85 -5.07
N ILE A 86 1.51 -2.04 -4.95
CA ILE A 86 2.36 -2.66 -5.99
C ILE A 86 1.60 -2.68 -7.32
N TYR A 87 0.42 -3.29 -7.33
CA TYR A 87 -0.56 -3.20 -8.40
C TYR A 87 -1.52 -2.03 -8.14
N PRO A 88 -1.49 -0.95 -8.94
CA PRO A 88 -2.22 0.28 -8.64
C PRO A 88 -3.73 0.07 -8.65
N VAL A 89 -4.42 0.67 -7.67
CA VAL A 89 -5.89 0.56 -7.48
C VAL A 89 -6.68 0.92 -8.75
N SER A 90 -6.21 1.89 -9.54
CA SER A 90 -6.88 2.30 -10.76
C SER A 90 -7.01 1.17 -11.79
N ARG A 91 -6.08 0.20 -11.79
CA ARG A 91 -6.04 -0.95 -12.71
C ARG A 91 -6.43 -2.28 -12.03
N TYR A 92 -6.19 -2.41 -10.73
CA TYR A 92 -6.42 -3.64 -9.96
C TYR A 92 -7.25 -3.37 -8.69
N PRO A 93 -8.51 -2.89 -8.83
CA PRO A 93 -9.34 -2.52 -7.68
C PRO A 93 -9.62 -3.68 -6.73
N HIS A 94 -9.68 -4.92 -7.23
CA HIS A 94 -9.86 -6.13 -6.40
C HIS A 94 -8.69 -6.39 -5.42
N LEU A 95 -7.52 -5.78 -5.64
CA LEU A 95 -6.34 -5.88 -4.77
C LEU A 95 -6.15 -4.66 -3.85
N ALA A 96 -7.11 -3.73 -3.82
CA ALA A 96 -6.95 -2.45 -3.12
C ALA A 96 -6.80 -2.59 -1.59
N LEU A 97 -7.37 -3.66 -1.04
CA LEU A 97 -7.36 -3.97 0.39
C LEU A 97 -6.52 -5.22 0.71
N ASP A 98 -5.73 -5.70 -0.25
CA ASP A 98 -4.81 -6.82 -0.04
C ASP A 98 -3.48 -6.30 0.53
N THR A 99 -3.14 -6.67 1.77
CA THR A 99 -1.88 -6.30 2.40
C THR A 99 -0.66 -6.84 1.65
N ASP A 100 -0.78 -7.96 0.93
CA ASP A 100 0.29 -8.49 0.09
C ASP A 100 0.51 -7.63 -1.17
N ASN A 101 -0.45 -6.76 -1.52
CA ASN A 101 -0.31 -5.76 -2.58
C ASN A 101 0.25 -4.42 -2.07
N LEU A 102 0.62 -4.29 -0.79
CA LEU A 102 1.10 -3.03 -0.24
C LEU A 102 2.63 -2.99 -0.07
N GLN A 103 3.18 -1.78 -0.25
CA GLN A 103 4.57 -1.47 0.01
C GLN A 103 4.81 -0.08 0.61
N LEU A 104 5.93 0.08 1.31
CA LEU A 104 6.31 1.37 1.91
C LEU A 104 7.32 2.10 1.02
N LEU A 105 6.94 3.25 0.47
CA LEU A 105 7.80 4.09 -0.37
C LEU A 105 7.90 5.50 0.22
N CYS A 106 8.95 6.26 -0.14
CA CYS A 106 8.90 7.71 0.03
C CYS A 106 8.04 8.33 -1.08
N ASN A 107 7.55 9.56 -0.87
CA ASN A 107 6.73 10.27 -1.84
C ASN A 107 7.39 10.39 -3.23
N ASP A 108 8.70 10.63 -3.29
CA ASP A 108 9.44 10.77 -4.55
C ASP A 108 9.48 9.44 -5.33
N CYS A 109 9.81 8.34 -4.65
CA CYS A 109 9.78 7.00 -5.24
C CYS A 109 8.37 6.58 -5.66
N ASN A 110 7.35 6.88 -4.84
CA ASN A 110 5.96 6.62 -5.16
C ASN A 110 5.52 7.39 -6.43
N ARG A 111 5.86 8.68 -6.50
CA ARG A 111 5.57 9.52 -7.67
C ARG A 111 6.28 9.00 -8.93
N GLY A 112 7.53 8.55 -8.79
CA GLY A 112 8.29 7.94 -9.89
C GLY A 112 7.69 6.61 -10.37
N LYS A 113 7.27 5.73 -9.44
CA LYS A 113 6.59 4.47 -9.76
C LYS A 113 5.28 4.70 -10.50
N SER A 114 4.46 5.62 -9.99
CA SER A 114 3.13 5.94 -10.52
C SER A 114 2.27 4.68 -10.73
N ASN A 115 1.31 4.75 -11.64
CA ASN A 115 0.58 3.57 -12.14
C ASN A 115 1.31 2.87 -13.31
N ARG A 116 2.60 3.19 -13.53
CA ARG A 116 3.40 2.70 -14.67
C ARG A 116 4.10 1.39 -14.37
N HIS A 117 4.52 1.18 -13.12
CA HIS A 117 5.30 0.02 -12.71
C HIS A 117 4.62 -0.73 -11.57
N THR A 118 4.78 -2.05 -11.55
CA THR A 118 4.24 -2.96 -10.53
C THR A 118 5.32 -3.77 -9.83
N HIS A 119 6.49 -3.16 -9.61
CA HIS A 119 7.60 -3.80 -8.90
C HIS A 119 7.31 -3.87 -7.39
N ASP A 120 7.65 -5.02 -6.80
CA ASP A 120 7.64 -5.26 -5.37
C ASP A 120 9.04 -5.02 -4.79
N TYR A 121 9.19 -4.00 -3.94
CA TYR A 121 10.50 -3.59 -3.39
C TYR A 121 10.79 -4.17 -1.98
N ARG A 122 9.94 -5.06 -1.46
CA ARG A 122 10.03 -5.65 -0.12
C ARG A 122 11.34 -6.37 0.22
#